data_AF-A0AAD5X1I0-F1
#
_entry.id   AF-A0AAD5X1I0-F1
#
_cell.length_a   1.000
_cell.length_b   1.000
_cell.length_c   1.000
_cell.angle_alpha   90.00
_cell.angle_beta   90.00
_cell.angle_gamma   90.00
#
_symmetry.space_group_name_H-M   'P 1'
#
loop_
_entity.id
_entity.type
_entity.pdbx_description
1 polymer ?
#
loop_
_entity_poly.entity_id
_entity_poly.type
_entity_poly.pdbx_seq_one_letter_code
_entity_poly.pdbx_strand_id
1 'polypeptide(L)'
;MTVYSAHLTEDQGPGLIAWDSETGEPAKCLDLGLTAAHMLMRSTLRRANGRYKRKAHKYQILGVAVTVFVFMSLIGAGITIISPQGGLAISVGQWSGLAVIAAVFILLLFVIKLSLTIQWYFYSLVLAVAILLILNKGQLSPQTDADPSTPLLSRIFTGPNLAVIVTLIVVHFVTLVATLVRRTLYPRLIKDITSEGAVKWWWIRPILIQPGTFQYTLYDPFTFSLKSRTFSYTGSVNSLGQPHGQGMWCDDAEDGEVTVGFWKDGVLEAPFRGREFGSGDSFCAIRVGVASCSGLEADEYGFWPRVREEVVYGVGGAECSVSG
;
A
#
# COMPACT_ATOMS: atom_id res chain seq x y z
N MET A 1 30.83 12.33 -12.38
CA MET A 1 29.58 12.46 -13.16
C MET A 1 28.64 11.38 -12.69
N THR A 2 27.59 11.76 -11.96
CA THR A 2 26.53 10.83 -11.56
C THR A 2 25.74 10.43 -12.80
N VAL A 3 25.41 9.14 -12.95
CA VAL A 3 24.73 8.55 -14.12
C VAL A 3 23.30 9.11 -14.33
N TYR A 4 22.89 10.06 -13.50
CA TYR A 4 21.51 10.46 -13.27
C TYR A 4 21.27 11.96 -13.48
N SER A 5 22.26 12.68 -14.01
CA SER A 5 22.12 14.06 -14.43
C SER A 5 21.63 14.17 -15.87
N ALA A 6 20.64 15.03 -16.12
CA ALA A 6 20.24 15.43 -17.47
C ALA A 6 20.88 16.77 -17.84
N HIS A 7 21.46 16.86 -19.05
CA HIS A 7 21.88 18.13 -19.61
C HIS A 7 20.70 18.85 -20.25
N LEU A 8 20.51 20.11 -19.86
CA LEU A 8 19.48 20.97 -20.44
C LEU A 8 20.13 21.82 -21.54
N THR A 9 19.48 21.92 -22.69
CA THR A 9 19.89 22.78 -23.81
C THR A 9 18.93 23.96 -23.93
N GLU A 10 19.42 25.14 -24.31
CA GLU A 10 18.62 26.37 -24.37
C GLU A 10 17.40 26.27 -25.31
N ASP A 11 17.45 25.38 -26.30
CA ASP A 11 16.39 25.17 -27.30
C ASP A 11 15.14 24.44 -26.76
N GLN A 12 15.10 24.03 -25.48
CA GLN A 12 14.13 23.05 -24.97
C GLN A 12 12.72 23.59 -24.63
N GLY A 13 12.41 24.81 -25.07
CA GLY A 13 11.07 25.38 -24.97
C GLY A 13 10.68 25.88 -23.57
N PRO A 14 9.64 26.72 -23.47
CA PRO A 14 9.34 27.53 -22.29
C PRO A 14 8.79 26.76 -21.06
N GLY A 15 8.64 25.43 -21.13
CA GLY A 15 7.91 24.64 -20.13
C GLY A 15 8.75 23.84 -19.13
N LEU A 16 10.03 23.60 -19.42
CA LEU A 16 10.93 22.73 -18.65
C LEU A 16 12.24 23.48 -18.34
N ILE A 17 12.11 24.60 -17.63
CA ILE A 17 13.28 25.42 -17.30
C ILE A 17 13.58 25.27 -15.82
N ALA A 18 14.65 24.53 -15.53
CA ALA A 18 15.33 24.65 -14.25
C ALA A 18 16.23 25.89 -14.29
N TRP A 19 16.20 26.71 -13.25
CA TRP A 19 16.99 27.94 -13.15
C TRP A 19 18.01 27.81 -12.04
N ASP A 20 19.25 28.19 -12.28
CA ASP A 20 20.24 28.26 -11.21
C ASP A 20 19.87 29.41 -10.25
N SER A 21 19.66 29.06 -8.99
CA SER A 21 19.26 29.98 -7.93
C SER A 21 20.32 31.03 -7.59
N GLU A 22 21.60 30.75 -7.85
CA GLU A 22 22.70 31.66 -7.55
C GLU A 22 22.90 32.67 -8.70
N THR A 23 22.83 32.20 -9.94
CA THR A 23 23.14 33.01 -11.13
C THR A 23 21.91 33.60 -11.81
N GLY A 24 20.73 33.00 -11.63
CA GLY A 24 19.50 33.36 -12.34
C GLY A 24 19.47 32.92 -13.81
N GLU A 25 20.49 32.18 -14.26
CA GLU A 25 20.58 31.65 -15.61
C GLU A 25 19.87 30.28 -15.75
N PRO A 26 19.53 29.83 -16.97
CA PRO A 26 19.08 28.47 -17.19
C PRO A 26 20.12 27.46 -16.69
N ALA A 27 19.66 26.49 -15.89
CA ALA A 27 20.54 25.46 -15.35
C ALA A 27 21.09 24.58 -16.47
N LYS A 28 22.40 24.30 -16.45
CA LYS A 28 23.07 23.46 -17.46
C LYS A 28 22.91 21.96 -17.18
N CYS A 29 22.57 21.62 -15.95
CA CYS A 29 22.51 20.26 -15.44
C CYS A 29 21.38 20.15 -14.42
N LEU A 30 20.63 19.05 -14.49
CA LEU A 30 19.59 18.71 -13.54
C LEU A 30 19.89 17.32 -12.95
N ASP A 31 20.27 17.29 -11.67
CA ASP A 31 20.48 16.06 -10.88
C ASP A 31 19.28 15.83 -9.96
N LEU A 32 18.46 14.84 -10.31
CA LEU A 32 17.29 14.43 -9.52
C LEU A 32 17.52 13.14 -8.75
N GLY A 33 18.75 12.64 -8.60
CA GLY A 33 18.99 11.35 -7.94
C GLY A 33 18.47 11.31 -6.50
N LEU A 34 18.88 12.28 -5.68
CA LEU A 34 18.42 12.40 -4.29
C LEU A 34 16.92 12.74 -4.21
N THR A 35 16.48 13.68 -5.03
CA THR A 35 15.08 14.12 -5.14
C THR A 35 14.16 12.95 -5.44
N ALA A 36 14.49 12.17 -6.47
CA ALA A 36 13.71 11.02 -6.87
C ALA A 36 13.72 9.93 -5.81
N ALA A 37 14.87 9.68 -5.15
CA ALA A 37 14.90 8.76 -4.01
C ALA A 37 13.92 9.19 -2.91
N HIS A 38 13.92 10.47 -2.55
CA HIS A 38 13.02 11.02 -1.53
C HIS A 38 11.54 10.95 -1.93
N MET A 39 11.20 11.37 -3.16
CA MET A 39 9.81 11.42 -3.64
C MET A 39 9.23 10.02 -3.93
N LEU A 40 10.03 9.11 -4.50
CA LEU A 40 9.60 7.73 -4.75
C LEU A 40 9.47 6.92 -3.45
N MET A 41 10.33 7.20 -2.45
CA MET A 41 10.16 6.68 -1.10
C MET A 41 8.82 7.12 -0.51
N ARG A 42 8.48 8.41 -0.57
CA ARG A 42 7.19 8.96 -0.10
C ARG A 42 6.01 8.26 -0.77
N SER A 43 6.02 8.16 -2.10
CA SER A 43 5.00 7.42 -2.86
C SER A 43 4.88 5.97 -2.38
N THR A 44 6.00 5.27 -2.20
CA THR A 44 6.01 3.87 -1.80
C THR A 44 5.51 3.65 -0.37
N LEU A 45 5.87 4.52 0.58
CA LEU A 45 5.41 4.45 1.95
C LEU A 45 3.89 4.69 2.05
N ARG A 46 3.35 5.66 1.29
CA ARG A 46 1.89 5.86 1.20
C ARG A 46 1.19 4.62 0.66
N ARG A 47 1.76 4.01 -0.39
CA ARG A 47 1.24 2.77 -0.95
C ARG A 47 1.23 1.62 0.05
N ALA A 48 2.28 1.52 0.88
CA ALA A 48 2.43 0.49 1.91
C ALA A 48 1.46 0.67 3.09
N ASN A 49 1.33 1.89 3.59
CA ASN A 49 0.46 2.25 4.72
C ASN A 49 -1.03 2.19 4.36
N GLY A 50 -1.34 2.01 3.08
CA GLY A 50 -2.69 1.86 2.58
C GLY A 50 -3.12 3.11 1.84
N ARG A 51 -3.78 2.90 0.72
CA ARG A 51 -4.34 3.97 -0.08
C ARG A 51 -5.57 4.52 0.62
N TYR A 52 -5.80 5.82 0.55
CA TYR A 52 -7.15 6.38 0.43
C TYR A 52 -7.69 6.04 -0.97
N LYS A 53 -7.63 4.77 -1.38
CA LYS A 53 -8.28 4.41 -2.63
C LYS A 53 -9.76 4.60 -2.36
N ARG A 54 -10.33 5.57 -3.07
CA ARG A 54 -11.71 5.54 -3.57
C ARG A 54 -11.90 4.32 -4.48
N LYS A 55 -11.45 3.13 -4.06
CA LYS A 55 -11.75 1.85 -4.69
C LYS A 55 -13.26 1.83 -4.78
N ALA A 56 -13.75 1.72 -6.01
CA ALA A 56 -15.16 1.87 -6.32
C ALA A 56 -15.99 1.18 -5.24
N HIS A 57 -16.61 2.01 -4.41
CA HIS A 57 -17.42 1.64 -3.25
C HIS A 57 -18.37 0.49 -3.63
N LYS A 58 -18.77 0.45 -4.90
CA LYS A 58 -19.52 -0.62 -5.58
C LYS A 58 -18.95 -2.04 -5.43
N TYR A 59 -17.64 -2.28 -5.61
CA TYR A 59 -17.07 -3.64 -5.50
C TYR A 59 -16.87 -4.07 -4.05
N GLN A 60 -16.60 -3.14 -3.14
CA GLN A 60 -16.58 -3.42 -1.70
C GLN A 60 -18.00 -3.65 -1.16
N ILE A 61 -18.98 -2.84 -1.54
CA ILE A 61 -20.39 -3.09 -1.21
C ILE A 61 -20.83 -4.44 -1.75
N LEU A 62 -20.55 -4.74 -3.03
CA LEU A 62 -20.95 -6.01 -3.63
C LEU A 62 -20.28 -7.19 -2.92
N GLY A 63 -18.98 -7.08 -2.61
CA GLY A 63 -18.25 -8.10 -1.83
C GLY A 63 -18.83 -8.29 -0.42
N VAL A 64 -19.17 -7.19 0.27
CA VAL A 64 -19.81 -7.22 1.59
C VAL A 64 -21.21 -7.82 1.50
N ALA A 65 -22.02 -7.42 0.52
CA ALA A 65 -23.37 -7.91 0.32
C ALA A 65 -23.39 -9.42 0.03
N VAL A 66 -22.49 -9.89 -0.84
CA VAL A 66 -22.33 -11.33 -1.13
C VAL A 66 -21.86 -12.07 0.12
N THR A 67 -20.91 -11.51 0.89
CA THR A 67 -20.44 -12.16 2.12
C THR A 67 -21.54 -12.23 3.18
N VAL A 68 -22.30 -11.16 3.37
CA VAL A 68 -23.45 -11.12 4.29
C VAL A 68 -24.52 -12.13 3.85
N PHE A 69 -24.80 -12.20 2.56
CA PHE A 69 -25.77 -13.17 2.02
C PHE A 69 -25.33 -14.62 2.27
N VAL A 70 -24.08 -14.95 1.99
CA VAL A 70 -23.52 -16.29 2.25
C VAL A 70 -23.50 -16.61 3.75
N PHE A 71 -23.13 -15.64 4.58
CA PHE A 71 -23.08 -15.83 6.03
C PHE A 71 -24.48 -16.01 6.63
N MET A 72 -25.48 -15.23 6.19
CA MET A 72 -26.88 -15.41 6.59
C MET A 72 -27.43 -16.75 6.11
N SER A 73 -27.03 -17.22 4.93
CA SER A 73 -27.41 -18.53 4.42
C SER A 73 -26.79 -19.67 5.25
N LEU A 74 -25.53 -19.53 5.67
CA LEU A 74 -24.85 -20.48 6.56
C LEU A 74 -25.40 -20.46 7.98
N ILE A 75 -25.75 -19.30 8.53
CA ILE A 75 -26.44 -19.20 9.82
C ILE A 75 -27.83 -19.79 9.73
N GLY A 76 -28.59 -19.49 8.67
CA GLY A 76 -29.91 -20.07 8.44
C GLY A 76 -29.84 -21.59 8.36
N ALA A 77 -28.87 -22.12 7.61
CA ALA A 77 -28.61 -23.56 7.54
C ALA A 77 -28.12 -24.16 8.87
N GLY A 78 -27.31 -23.42 9.63
CA GLY A 78 -26.82 -23.86 10.95
C GLY A 78 -27.91 -23.87 12.02
N ILE A 79 -28.80 -22.86 12.03
CA ILE A 79 -29.94 -22.76 12.94
C ILE A 79 -30.95 -23.88 12.66
N THR A 80 -31.22 -24.20 11.39
CA THR A 80 -32.12 -25.31 11.05
C THR A 80 -31.55 -26.68 11.41
N ILE A 81 -30.22 -26.84 11.40
CA ILE A 81 -29.54 -28.06 11.86
C ILE A 81 -29.59 -28.18 13.40
N ILE A 82 -29.46 -27.08 14.13
CA ILE A 82 -29.29 -27.09 15.60
C ILE A 82 -30.63 -27.01 16.35
N SER A 83 -31.65 -26.35 15.81
CA SER A 83 -32.95 -26.21 16.46
C SER A 83 -34.11 -26.33 15.47
N PRO A 84 -34.55 -27.56 15.14
CA PRO A 84 -35.63 -27.76 14.19
C PRO A 84 -37.01 -27.31 14.71
N GLN A 85 -37.17 -26.94 16.00
CA GLN A 85 -38.51 -26.70 16.60
C GLN A 85 -38.64 -25.55 17.63
N GLY A 86 -37.71 -24.62 17.82
CA GLY A 86 -37.85 -23.60 18.88
C GLY A 86 -37.37 -22.19 18.51
N GLY A 87 -38.31 -21.26 18.35
CA GLY A 87 -38.04 -19.83 18.17
C GLY A 87 -37.50 -19.19 19.46
N LEU A 88 -36.25 -18.71 19.40
CA LEU A 88 -35.59 -18.03 20.52
C LEU A 88 -36.02 -16.55 20.58
N ALA A 89 -36.94 -16.22 21.48
CA ALA A 89 -37.28 -14.84 21.80
C ALA A 89 -36.32 -14.30 22.88
N ILE A 90 -35.39 -13.41 22.47
CA ILE A 90 -34.40 -12.80 23.38
C ILE A 90 -34.97 -11.48 23.92
N SER A 91 -35.29 -11.46 25.22
CA SER A 91 -35.66 -10.25 25.99
C SER A 91 -34.39 -9.54 26.46
N VAL A 92 -34.14 -8.31 25.99
CA VAL A 92 -32.90 -7.55 26.25
C VAL A 92 -33.18 -6.38 27.20
N GLY A 93 -32.63 -6.44 28.42
CA GLY A 93 -32.64 -5.34 29.39
C GLY A 93 -31.63 -4.22 29.07
N GLN A 94 -31.87 -3.02 29.59
CA GLN A 94 -31.19 -1.76 29.19
C GLN A 94 -29.65 -1.77 29.25
N TRP A 95 -29.01 -2.55 30.14
CA TRP A 95 -27.55 -2.67 30.20
C TRP A 95 -26.98 -3.83 29.37
N SER A 96 -27.78 -4.86 29.07
CA SER A 96 -27.39 -5.91 28.12
C SER A 96 -27.49 -5.43 26.67
N GLY A 97 -28.30 -4.41 26.38
CA GLY A 97 -28.39 -3.79 25.05
C GLY A 97 -27.07 -3.21 24.54
N LEU A 98 -26.37 -2.42 25.35
CA LEU A 98 -25.08 -1.83 24.95
C LEU A 98 -23.97 -2.88 24.81
N ALA A 99 -23.94 -3.89 25.69
CA ALA A 99 -23.00 -4.99 25.58
C ALA A 99 -23.26 -5.84 24.33
N VAL A 100 -24.53 -6.07 23.98
CA VAL A 100 -24.92 -6.76 22.74
C VAL A 100 -24.58 -5.91 21.52
N ILE A 101 -24.82 -4.60 21.52
CA ILE A 101 -24.45 -3.71 20.41
C ILE A 101 -22.93 -3.67 20.23
N ALA A 102 -22.16 -3.57 21.32
CA ALA A 102 -20.69 -3.61 21.26
C ALA A 102 -20.18 -4.98 20.77
N ALA A 103 -20.77 -6.09 21.24
CA ALA A 103 -20.43 -7.43 20.77
C ALA A 103 -20.79 -7.63 19.29
N VAL A 104 -21.93 -7.13 18.84
CA VAL A 104 -22.34 -7.14 17.43
C VAL A 104 -21.42 -6.26 16.59
N PHE A 105 -21.00 -5.10 17.08
CA PHE A 105 -20.08 -4.21 16.38
C PHE A 105 -18.68 -4.83 16.28
N ILE A 106 -18.17 -5.45 17.35
CA ILE A 106 -16.90 -6.19 17.35
C ILE A 106 -16.99 -7.39 16.41
N LEU A 107 -18.10 -8.13 16.44
CA LEU A 107 -18.36 -9.25 15.53
C LEU A 107 -18.44 -8.75 14.09
N LEU A 108 -19.06 -7.60 13.83
CA LEU A 108 -19.14 -6.99 12.50
C LEU A 108 -17.76 -6.56 12.00
N LEU A 109 -16.95 -5.89 12.84
CA LEU A 109 -15.56 -5.53 12.51
C LEU A 109 -14.70 -6.76 12.25
N PHE A 110 -14.89 -7.81 13.05
CA PHE A 110 -14.27 -9.11 12.85
C PHE A 110 -14.72 -9.74 11.53
N VAL A 111 -16.02 -9.77 11.23
CA VAL A 111 -16.60 -10.28 9.97
C VAL A 111 -16.15 -9.47 8.77
N ILE A 112 -15.95 -8.16 8.87
CA ILE A 112 -15.42 -7.31 7.78
C ILE A 112 -13.93 -7.60 7.54
N LYS A 113 -13.12 -7.75 8.60
CA LYS A 113 -11.72 -8.18 8.43
C LYS A 113 -11.63 -9.63 7.94
N LEU A 114 -12.54 -10.48 8.40
CA LEU A 114 -12.65 -11.87 7.98
C LEU A 114 -13.14 -11.93 6.53
N SER A 115 -14.05 -11.08 6.05
CA SER A 115 -14.57 -11.09 4.68
C SER A 115 -13.50 -10.78 3.64
N LEU A 116 -12.61 -9.83 3.95
CA LEU A 116 -11.42 -9.54 3.13
C LEU A 116 -10.44 -10.71 3.09
N THR A 117 -10.42 -11.53 4.15
CA THR A 117 -9.63 -12.76 4.21
C THR A 117 -10.37 -13.92 3.50
N ILE A 118 -11.71 -13.97 3.62
CA ILE A 118 -12.61 -14.95 2.99
C ILE A 118 -12.58 -14.82 1.48
N GLN A 119 -12.42 -13.62 0.91
CA GLN A 119 -12.24 -13.49 -0.55
C GLN A 119 -11.08 -14.34 -1.07
N TRP A 120 -9.96 -14.37 -0.34
CA TRP A 120 -8.82 -15.23 -0.68
C TRP A 120 -9.11 -16.72 -0.47
N TYR A 121 -9.85 -17.07 0.60
CA TYR A 121 -10.32 -18.45 0.80
C TYR A 121 -11.32 -18.89 -0.28
N PHE A 122 -12.17 -17.98 -0.77
CA PHE A 122 -13.12 -18.25 -1.84
C PHE A 122 -12.41 -18.50 -3.16
N TYR A 123 -11.42 -17.67 -3.53
CA TYR A 123 -10.58 -17.95 -4.70
C TYR A 123 -9.82 -19.27 -4.56
N SER A 124 -9.32 -19.57 -3.36
CA SER A 124 -8.65 -20.84 -3.08
C SER A 124 -9.61 -22.03 -3.19
N LEU A 125 -10.86 -21.88 -2.74
CA LEU A 125 -11.91 -22.89 -2.85
C LEU A 125 -12.30 -23.14 -4.32
N VAL A 126 -12.52 -22.07 -5.09
CA VAL A 126 -12.81 -22.19 -6.54
C VAL A 126 -11.66 -22.89 -7.27
N LEU A 127 -10.41 -22.55 -6.94
CA LEU A 127 -9.23 -23.22 -7.48
C LEU A 127 -9.19 -24.70 -7.10
N ALA A 128 -9.49 -25.04 -5.83
CA ALA A 128 -9.54 -26.42 -5.38
C ALA A 128 -10.59 -27.25 -6.14
N VAL A 129 -11.78 -26.68 -6.32
CA VAL A 129 -12.86 -27.30 -7.10
C VAL A 129 -12.46 -27.48 -8.56
N ALA A 130 -11.81 -26.50 -9.18
CA ALA A 130 -11.32 -26.61 -10.55
C ALA A 130 -10.26 -27.72 -10.70
N ILE A 131 -9.32 -27.82 -9.76
CA ILE A 131 -8.30 -28.88 -9.76
C ILE A 131 -8.94 -30.26 -9.57
N LEU A 132 -9.91 -30.39 -8.65
CA LEU A 132 -10.67 -31.63 -8.46
C LEU A 132 -11.36 -32.05 -9.76
N LEU A 133 -12.04 -31.11 -10.44
CA LEU A 133 -12.69 -31.38 -11.71
C LEU A 133 -11.69 -31.81 -12.79
N ILE A 134 -10.50 -31.20 -12.88
CA ILE A 134 -9.47 -31.60 -13.85
C ILE A 134 -8.96 -33.02 -13.56
N LEU A 135 -8.60 -33.30 -12.29
CA LEU A 135 -8.05 -34.60 -11.88
C LEU A 135 -9.08 -35.73 -12.01
N ASN A 136 -10.35 -35.44 -11.74
CA ASN A 136 -11.44 -36.41 -11.79
C ASN A 136 -12.22 -36.37 -13.13
N LYS A 137 -11.63 -35.84 -14.21
CA LYS A 137 -12.23 -35.80 -15.55
C LYS A 137 -13.66 -35.23 -15.59
N GLY A 138 -13.93 -34.20 -14.79
CA GLY A 138 -15.21 -33.47 -14.74
C GLY A 138 -16.17 -33.92 -13.64
N GLN A 139 -15.80 -34.88 -12.78
CA GLN A 139 -16.63 -35.30 -11.65
C GLN A 139 -16.15 -34.68 -10.32
N LEU A 140 -17.08 -34.15 -9.52
CA LEU A 140 -16.74 -33.56 -8.21
C LEU A 140 -16.40 -34.60 -7.14
N SER A 141 -16.94 -35.81 -7.27
CA SER A 141 -16.61 -36.94 -6.41
C SER A 141 -15.80 -37.95 -7.23
N PRO A 142 -14.61 -38.37 -6.75
CA PRO A 142 -13.96 -39.52 -7.34
C PRO A 142 -14.91 -40.72 -7.24
N GLN A 143 -15.03 -41.47 -8.33
CA GLN A 143 -15.77 -42.73 -8.38
C GLN A 143 -14.96 -43.77 -7.57
N THR A 144 -15.11 -43.74 -6.25
CA THR A 144 -14.41 -44.66 -5.35
C THR A 144 -15.23 -45.92 -5.14
N ASP A 145 -14.79 -47.04 -5.70
CA ASP A 145 -15.15 -48.41 -5.25
C ASP A 145 -14.51 -48.73 -3.87
N ALA A 146 -14.42 -47.74 -2.98
CA ALA A 146 -13.69 -47.84 -1.73
C ALA A 146 -14.56 -48.45 -0.63
N ASP A 147 -14.04 -49.53 -0.03
CA ASP A 147 -14.66 -50.30 1.04
C ASP A 147 -15.08 -49.39 2.23
N PRO A 148 -16.36 -49.41 2.66
CA PRO A 148 -16.91 -48.55 3.71
C PRO A 148 -16.21 -48.68 5.07
N SER A 149 -15.41 -49.73 5.29
CA SER A 149 -14.63 -49.97 6.51
C SER A 149 -13.36 -49.13 6.64
N THR A 150 -12.86 -48.51 5.57
CA THR A 150 -11.64 -47.69 5.63
C THR A 150 -11.85 -46.38 6.42
N PRO A 151 -10.91 -46.02 7.32
CA PRO A 151 -11.04 -44.84 8.18
C PRO A 151 -11.13 -43.54 7.36
N LEU A 152 -11.99 -42.61 7.81
CA LEU A 152 -12.29 -41.36 7.10
C LEU A 152 -11.03 -40.57 6.70
N LEU A 153 -10.04 -40.50 7.61
CA LEU A 153 -8.79 -39.79 7.36
C LEU A 153 -7.98 -40.41 6.22
N SER A 154 -7.93 -41.75 6.11
CA SER A 154 -7.18 -42.38 5.01
C SER A 154 -7.81 -42.06 3.66
N ARG A 155 -9.15 -41.99 3.56
CA ARG A 155 -9.86 -41.59 2.32
C ARG A 155 -9.60 -40.14 1.92
N ILE A 156 -9.42 -39.25 2.90
CA ILE A 156 -9.11 -37.82 2.66
C ILE A 156 -7.67 -37.65 2.16
N PHE A 157 -6.73 -38.45 2.68
CA PHE A 157 -5.29 -38.33 2.35
C PHE A 157 -4.81 -39.27 1.23
N THR A 158 -5.69 -39.98 0.53
CA THR A 158 -5.32 -40.81 -0.64
C THR A 158 -5.80 -40.21 -1.97
N GLY A 159 -4.94 -40.32 -3.00
CA GLY A 159 -5.28 -40.03 -4.39
C GLY A 159 -5.44 -38.52 -4.69
N PRO A 160 -6.43 -38.11 -5.52
CA PRO A 160 -6.58 -36.73 -6.00
C PRO A 160 -6.91 -35.72 -4.88
N ASN A 161 -7.50 -36.18 -3.77
CA ASN A 161 -7.81 -35.34 -2.62
C ASN A 161 -6.55 -34.83 -1.92
N LEU A 162 -5.51 -35.67 -1.79
CA LEU A 162 -4.21 -35.28 -1.22
C LEU A 162 -3.56 -34.19 -2.09
N ALA A 163 -3.59 -34.34 -3.42
CA ALA A 163 -3.02 -33.36 -4.34
C ALA A 163 -3.68 -31.99 -4.20
N VAL A 164 -5.00 -31.95 -4.00
CA VAL A 164 -5.77 -30.71 -3.81
C VAL A 164 -5.45 -30.07 -2.46
N ILE A 165 -5.38 -30.85 -1.38
CA ILE A 165 -5.00 -30.35 -0.05
C ILE A 165 -3.59 -29.75 -0.08
N VAL A 166 -2.62 -30.46 -0.67
CA VAL A 166 -1.24 -29.97 -0.82
C VAL A 166 -1.22 -28.69 -1.63
N THR A 167 -1.94 -28.62 -2.75
CA THR A 167 -2.01 -27.42 -3.58
C THR A 167 -2.61 -26.24 -2.82
N LEU A 168 -3.68 -26.45 -2.04
CA LEU A 168 -4.28 -25.42 -1.20
C LEU A 168 -3.30 -24.91 -0.15
N ILE A 169 -2.58 -25.81 0.54
CA ILE A 169 -1.56 -25.44 1.54
C ILE A 169 -0.48 -24.58 0.88
N VAL A 170 0.02 -24.99 -0.30
CA VAL A 170 1.03 -24.23 -1.05
C VAL A 170 0.51 -22.85 -1.42
N VAL A 171 -0.71 -22.74 -1.96
CA VAL A 171 -1.32 -21.44 -2.33
C VAL A 171 -1.48 -20.53 -1.11
N HIS A 172 -1.93 -21.06 0.04
CA HIS A 172 -2.07 -20.28 1.27
C HIS A 172 -0.72 -19.82 1.81
N PHE A 173 0.28 -20.71 1.81
CA PHE A 173 1.63 -20.38 2.23
C PHE A 173 2.23 -19.28 1.34
N VAL A 174 2.12 -19.41 0.02
CA VAL A 174 2.57 -18.38 -0.93
C VAL A 174 1.83 -17.06 -0.70
N THR A 175 0.52 -17.09 -0.46
CA THR A 175 -0.29 -15.88 -0.19
C THR A 175 0.12 -15.21 1.12
N LEU A 176 0.40 -16.00 2.17
CA LEU A 176 0.90 -15.51 3.45
C LEU A 176 2.27 -14.84 3.28
N VAL A 177 3.21 -15.53 2.61
CA VAL A 177 4.55 -15.01 2.32
C VAL A 177 4.45 -13.73 1.50
N ALA A 178 3.65 -13.70 0.43
CA ALA A 178 3.43 -12.50 -0.39
C ALA A 178 2.86 -11.35 0.44
N THR A 179 1.95 -11.63 1.37
CA THR A 179 1.37 -10.61 2.26
C THR A 179 2.39 -10.07 3.26
N LEU A 180 3.20 -10.95 3.85
CA LEU A 180 4.26 -10.59 4.80
C LEU A 180 5.36 -9.78 4.12
N VAL A 181 5.77 -10.20 2.92
CA VAL A 181 6.70 -9.45 2.08
C VAL A 181 6.11 -8.08 1.76
N ARG A 182 4.86 -8.00 1.30
CA ARG A 182 4.20 -6.74 0.93
C ARG A 182 4.08 -5.74 2.09
N ARG A 183 3.63 -6.21 3.26
CA ARG A 183 3.27 -5.31 4.38
C ARG A 183 4.43 -4.97 5.29
N THR A 184 5.39 -5.88 5.41
CA THR A 184 6.41 -5.80 6.46
C THR A 184 7.80 -5.72 5.88
N LEU A 185 8.15 -6.61 4.95
CA LEU A 185 9.50 -6.66 4.41
C LEU A 185 9.77 -5.52 3.42
N TYR A 186 8.88 -5.31 2.45
CA TYR A 186 9.04 -4.33 1.38
C TYR A 186 9.18 -2.89 1.90
N PRO A 187 8.34 -2.40 2.84
CA PRO A 187 8.49 -1.04 3.36
C PRO A 187 9.77 -0.86 4.19
N ARG A 188 10.20 -1.89 4.92
CA ARG A 188 11.44 -1.88 5.69
C ARG A 188 12.66 -1.85 4.77
N LEU A 189 12.68 -2.73 3.77
CA LEU A 189 13.74 -2.76 2.77
C LEU A 189 13.89 -1.40 2.10
N ILE A 190 12.78 -0.75 1.74
CA ILE A 190 12.86 0.54 1.06
C ILE A 190 13.31 1.63 2.01
N LYS A 191 12.86 1.66 3.27
CA LYS A 191 13.28 2.67 4.26
C LYS A 191 14.80 2.72 4.44
N ASP A 192 15.47 1.57 4.35
CA ASP A 192 16.91 1.45 4.60
C ASP A 192 17.77 1.65 3.32
N ILE A 193 17.16 1.89 2.16
CA ILE A 193 17.88 2.12 0.92
C ILE A 193 18.47 3.53 0.90
N THR A 194 19.78 3.62 0.65
CA THR A 194 20.48 4.90 0.40
C THR A 194 19.97 5.57 -0.87
N SER A 195 20.16 6.89 -1.01
CA SER A 195 19.76 7.63 -2.22
C SER A 195 20.31 7.01 -3.50
N GLU A 196 21.58 6.61 -3.53
CA GLU A 196 22.18 5.92 -4.67
C GLU A 196 21.58 4.53 -4.93
N GLY A 197 21.29 3.78 -3.86
CA GLY A 197 20.64 2.48 -3.94
C GLY A 197 19.22 2.60 -4.50
N ALA A 198 18.51 3.66 -4.14
CA ALA A 198 17.15 3.96 -4.56
C ALA A 198 17.08 4.19 -6.07
N VAL A 199 18.00 5.01 -6.58
CA VAL A 199 18.10 5.29 -8.02
C VAL A 199 18.36 4.02 -8.83
N LYS A 200 19.22 3.13 -8.32
CA LYS A 200 19.46 1.80 -8.92
C LYS A 200 18.25 0.89 -8.79
N TRP A 201 17.58 0.89 -7.64
CA TRP A 201 16.40 0.05 -7.37
C TRP A 201 15.24 0.35 -8.32
N TRP A 202 14.97 1.63 -8.56
CA TRP A 202 13.91 2.07 -9.47
C TRP A 202 14.35 2.24 -10.93
N TRP A 203 15.59 1.86 -11.28
CA TRP A 203 16.16 1.99 -12.63
C TRP A 203 15.88 3.36 -13.27
N ILE A 204 16.19 4.43 -12.53
CA ILE A 204 15.92 5.79 -12.99
C ILE A 204 16.87 6.15 -14.14
N ARG A 205 16.33 6.67 -15.23
CA ARG A 205 17.08 7.08 -16.43
C ARG A 205 16.50 8.37 -17.01
N PRO A 206 17.33 9.31 -17.49
CA PRO A 206 16.84 10.49 -18.20
C PRO A 206 16.22 10.10 -19.56
N ILE A 207 15.15 10.79 -19.96
CA ILE A 207 14.52 10.61 -21.28
C ILE A 207 15.17 11.60 -22.25
N LEU A 208 15.91 11.08 -23.24
CA LEU A 208 16.65 11.91 -24.20
C LEU A 208 15.74 12.82 -25.07
N ILE A 209 14.52 12.37 -25.36
CA ILE A 209 13.55 13.08 -26.22
C ILE A 209 12.82 14.19 -25.45
N GLN A 210 12.71 14.06 -24.12
CA GLN A 210 12.05 15.02 -23.24
C GLN A 210 13.00 15.42 -22.11
N PRO A 211 13.89 16.37 -22.38
CA PRO A 211 14.85 16.85 -21.42
C PRO A 211 14.17 17.38 -20.15
N GLY A 212 14.78 17.10 -18.98
CA GLY A 212 14.17 17.39 -17.68
C GLY A 212 13.12 16.37 -17.21
N THR A 213 12.76 15.40 -18.06
CA THR A 213 11.92 14.26 -17.70
C THR A 213 12.77 13.00 -17.54
N PHE A 214 12.44 12.22 -16.52
CA PHE A 214 13.09 10.97 -16.18
C PHE A 214 12.08 9.84 -16.20
N GLN A 215 12.55 8.67 -16.60
CA GLN A 215 11.80 7.43 -16.59
C GLN A 215 12.29 6.57 -15.43
N TYR A 216 11.36 5.90 -14.74
CA TYR A 216 11.69 4.92 -13.72
C TYR A 216 10.77 3.71 -13.83
N THR A 217 11.24 2.59 -13.29
CA THR A 217 10.48 1.33 -13.23
C THR A 217 10.00 1.10 -11.81
N LEU A 218 8.68 1.08 -11.64
CA LEU A 218 8.05 0.77 -10.36
C LEU A 218 7.55 -0.68 -10.37
N TYR A 219 8.02 -1.45 -9.39
CA TYR A 219 7.42 -2.74 -9.09
C TYR A 219 6.12 -2.53 -8.32
N ASP A 220 5.02 -3.02 -8.90
CA ASP A 220 3.72 -3.04 -8.24
C ASP A 220 3.51 -4.39 -7.53
N PRO A 221 3.64 -4.47 -6.19
CA PRO A 221 3.42 -5.72 -5.47
C PRO A 221 1.95 -6.18 -5.45
N PHE A 222 0.99 -5.35 -5.88
CA PHE A 222 -0.42 -5.72 -5.96
C PHE A 222 -0.77 -6.39 -7.29
N THR A 223 -0.16 -5.96 -8.39
CA THR A 223 -0.39 -6.53 -9.72
C THR A 223 0.77 -7.41 -10.19
N PHE A 224 1.81 -7.57 -9.37
CA PHE A 224 3.07 -8.25 -9.70
C PHE A 224 3.65 -7.79 -11.04
N SER A 225 3.43 -6.52 -11.39
CA SER A 225 3.78 -5.96 -12.69
C SER A 225 4.85 -4.90 -12.52
N LEU A 226 5.85 -4.92 -13.39
CA LEU A 226 6.76 -3.81 -13.57
C LEU A 226 6.10 -2.80 -14.51
N LYS A 227 5.94 -1.56 -14.04
CA LYS A 227 5.39 -0.47 -14.85
C LYS A 227 6.44 0.61 -14.98
N SER A 228 6.65 1.06 -16.21
CA SER A 228 7.43 2.26 -16.46
C SER A 228 6.57 3.49 -16.21
N ARG A 229 7.16 4.48 -15.56
CA ARG A 229 6.55 5.76 -15.20
C ARG A 229 7.52 6.89 -15.45
N THR A 230 7.02 8.11 -15.50
CA THR A 230 7.84 9.29 -15.73
C THR A 230 7.62 10.34 -14.65
N PHE A 231 8.69 11.08 -14.35
CA PHE A 231 8.60 12.26 -13.51
C PHE A 231 9.45 13.40 -14.09
N SER A 232 9.12 14.62 -13.71
CA SER A 232 9.86 15.83 -14.07
C SER A 232 9.91 16.80 -12.91
N TYR A 233 10.87 17.73 -12.98
CA TYR A 233 11.01 18.82 -12.05
C TYR A 233 11.13 20.14 -12.83
N THR A 234 10.40 21.16 -12.36
CA THR A 234 10.47 22.52 -12.90
C THR A 234 10.62 23.49 -11.73
N GLY A 235 11.68 24.29 -11.72
CA GLY A 235 11.94 25.23 -10.64
C GLY A 235 13.39 25.62 -10.49
N SER A 236 13.75 26.20 -9.37
CA SER A 236 15.12 26.59 -9.09
C SER A 236 15.98 25.36 -8.69
N VAL A 237 17.28 25.42 -9.02
CA VAL A 237 18.31 24.44 -8.66
C VAL A 237 19.54 25.14 -8.09
N ASN A 238 20.34 24.41 -7.32
CA ASN A 238 21.64 24.89 -6.83
C ASN A 238 22.74 24.69 -7.89
N SER A 239 23.95 25.13 -7.57
CA SER A 239 25.16 24.95 -8.40
C SER A 239 25.51 23.47 -8.70
N LEU A 240 24.96 22.52 -7.95
CA LEU A 240 25.09 21.08 -8.21
C LEU A 240 23.99 20.52 -9.14
N GLY A 241 23.05 21.37 -9.59
CA GLY A 241 21.92 20.98 -10.42
C GLY A 241 20.79 20.29 -9.64
N GLN A 242 20.82 20.33 -8.30
CA GLN A 242 19.79 19.73 -7.46
C GLN A 242 18.68 20.75 -7.18
N PRO A 243 17.41 20.33 -7.06
CA PRO A 243 16.30 21.18 -6.64
C PRO A 243 16.62 22.03 -5.41
N HIS A 244 16.57 23.35 -5.56
CA HIS A 244 16.87 24.31 -4.51
C HIS A 244 16.08 25.60 -4.74
N GLY A 245 15.34 26.09 -3.75
CA GLY A 245 14.41 27.21 -3.92
C GLY A 245 13.00 26.75 -4.28
N GLN A 246 12.23 27.61 -4.95
CA GLN A 246 10.86 27.29 -5.32
C GLN A 246 10.81 26.36 -6.54
N GLY A 247 9.99 25.31 -6.46
CA GLY A 247 9.87 24.35 -7.56
C GLY A 247 8.69 23.40 -7.46
N MET A 248 8.45 22.72 -8.57
CA MET A 248 7.37 21.78 -8.79
C MET A 248 7.92 20.43 -9.22
N TRP A 249 7.54 19.38 -8.50
CA TRP A 249 7.75 18.00 -8.87
C TRP A 249 6.47 17.43 -9.47
N CYS A 250 6.58 16.69 -10.56
CA CYS A 250 5.47 16.03 -11.25
C CYS A 250 5.80 14.55 -11.46
N ASP A 251 4.98 13.64 -10.96
CA ASP A 251 5.08 12.19 -11.22
C ASP A 251 3.75 11.67 -11.78
N ASP A 252 3.83 10.99 -12.92
CA ASP A 252 2.66 10.49 -13.68
C ASP A 252 2.13 9.13 -13.19
N ALA A 253 2.76 8.54 -12.17
CA ALA A 253 2.29 7.31 -11.60
C ALA A 253 0.92 7.49 -10.90
N GLU A 254 0.12 6.43 -10.87
CA GLU A 254 -1.18 6.45 -10.18
C GLU A 254 -1.03 6.83 -8.69
N ASP A 255 0.03 6.34 -8.05
CA ASP A 255 0.38 6.68 -6.65
C ASP A 255 1.50 7.77 -6.60
N GLY A 256 1.79 8.41 -7.74
CA GLY A 256 2.73 9.51 -7.89
C GLY A 256 2.16 10.81 -7.34
N GLU A 257 3.00 11.83 -7.16
CA GLU A 257 2.58 13.12 -6.66
C GLU A 257 2.98 14.28 -7.55
N VAL A 258 2.13 15.30 -7.56
CA VAL A 258 2.41 16.63 -8.08
C VAL A 258 2.55 17.55 -6.89
N THR A 259 3.77 18.03 -6.63
CA THR A 259 4.09 18.79 -5.41
C THR A 259 4.76 20.10 -5.74
N VAL A 260 4.24 21.20 -5.19
CA VAL A 260 4.77 22.55 -5.35
C VAL A 260 5.21 23.05 -3.98
N GLY A 261 6.45 23.52 -3.87
CA GLY A 261 7.00 23.93 -2.59
C GLY A 261 8.41 24.46 -2.68
N PHE A 262 9.02 24.57 -1.50
CA PHE A 262 10.42 24.93 -1.36
C PHE A 262 11.29 23.68 -1.29
N TRP A 263 12.39 23.70 -2.02
CA TRP A 263 13.38 22.63 -2.08
C TRP A 263 14.69 23.13 -1.51
N LYS A 264 15.40 22.26 -0.83
CA LYS A 264 16.73 22.53 -0.32
C LYS A 264 17.61 21.34 -0.63
N ASP A 265 18.57 21.56 -1.54
CA ASP A 265 19.60 20.59 -1.91
C ASP A 265 19.02 19.20 -2.27
N GLY A 266 17.94 19.20 -3.07
CA GLY A 266 17.24 18.00 -3.53
C GLY A 266 16.16 17.47 -2.60
N VAL A 267 15.96 18.07 -1.42
CA VAL A 267 14.93 17.64 -0.45
C VAL A 267 13.79 18.67 -0.39
N LEU A 268 12.56 18.18 -0.38
CA LEU A 268 11.38 19.01 -0.24
C LEU A 268 11.22 19.47 1.23
N GLU A 269 11.20 20.77 1.46
CA GLU A 269 11.00 21.37 2.78
C GLU A 269 9.62 22.01 2.93
N ALA A 270 9.03 21.92 4.13
CA ALA A 270 7.84 22.68 4.45
C ALA A 270 8.14 24.20 4.39
N PRO A 271 7.19 25.05 3.93
CA PRO A 271 5.85 24.69 3.51
C PRO A 271 5.77 24.20 2.05
N PHE A 272 4.91 23.22 1.80
CA PHE A 272 4.59 22.77 0.44
C PHE A 272 3.14 22.30 0.34
N ARG A 273 2.66 22.17 -0.89
CA ARG A 273 1.35 21.58 -1.21
C ARG A 273 1.57 20.51 -2.26
N GLY A 274 0.94 19.37 -2.07
CA GLY A 274 0.98 18.30 -3.05
C GLY A 274 -0.37 17.66 -3.28
N ARG A 275 -0.48 16.98 -4.41
CA ARG A 275 -1.64 16.21 -4.81
C ARG A 275 -1.20 14.89 -5.40
N GLU A 276 -1.79 13.80 -4.95
CA GLU A 276 -1.59 12.49 -5.56
C GLU A 276 -2.26 12.45 -6.94
N PHE A 277 -1.53 11.97 -7.95
CA PHE A 277 -1.95 12.06 -9.35
C PHE A 277 -3.20 11.20 -9.65
N GLY A 278 -3.25 9.96 -9.14
CA GLY A 278 -4.35 9.04 -9.42
C GLY A 278 -5.61 9.22 -8.56
N SER A 279 -5.46 9.42 -7.25
CA SER A 279 -6.60 9.63 -6.34
C SER A 279 -7.13 11.06 -6.38
N GLY A 280 -6.25 12.03 -6.65
CA GLY A 280 -6.53 13.44 -6.48
C GLY A 280 -6.45 13.93 -5.04
N ASP A 281 -6.06 13.07 -4.09
CA ASP A 281 -5.92 13.42 -2.68
C ASP A 281 -4.88 14.50 -2.49
N SER A 282 -5.19 15.47 -1.64
CA SER A 282 -4.38 16.65 -1.44
C SER A 282 -3.78 16.64 -0.06
N PHE A 283 -2.52 17.04 0.04
CA PHE A 283 -1.78 17.13 1.29
C PHE A 283 -1.01 18.45 1.30
N CYS A 284 -0.82 19.00 2.50
CA CYS A 284 0.01 20.17 2.68
C CYS A 284 0.95 19.95 3.85
N ALA A 285 2.12 20.55 3.76
CA ALA A 285 3.02 20.63 4.88
C ALA A 285 3.16 22.08 5.33
N ILE A 286 3.10 22.29 6.64
CA ILE A 286 3.30 23.57 7.28
C ILE A 286 4.47 23.48 8.25
N ARG A 287 5.06 24.62 8.60
CA ARG A 287 6.05 24.71 9.67
C ARG A 287 5.33 24.88 11.01
N VAL A 288 5.66 24.05 11.97
CA VAL A 288 5.07 24.06 13.31
C VAL A 288 6.19 24.19 14.34
N GLY A 289 6.02 25.08 15.31
CA GLY A 289 6.90 25.13 16.48
C GLY A 289 6.67 23.88 17.32
N VAL A 290 7.74 23.13 17.59
CA VAL A 290 7.70 21.91 18.39
C VAL A 290 8.48 22.17 19.68
N ALA A 291 7.92 21.76 20.81
CA ALA A 291 8.62 21.68 22.08
C ALA A 291 8.35 20.32 22.70
N SER A 292 9.38 19.66 23.21
CA SER A 292 9.31 18.34 23.81
C SER A 292 10.15 18.27 25.08
N CYS A 293 9.56 17.72 26.14
CA CYS A 293 10.24 17.27 27.35
C CYS A 293 10.39 15.73 27.38
N SER A 294 10.08 15.05 26.27
CA SER A 294 10.23 13.61 26.16
C SER A 294 11.71 13.21 26.20
N GLY A 295 12.02 12.22 27.03
CA GLY A 295 13.31 11.54 27.04
C GLY A 295 13.44 10.46 25.95
N LEU A 296 12.40 10.26 25.14
CA LEU A 296 12.40 9.41 23.95
C LEU A 296 12.68 10.26 22.70
N GLU A 297 13.37 9.69 21.72
CA GLU A 297 13.53 10.34 20.41
C GLU A 297 12.20 10.45 19.66
N ALA A 298 12.15 11.33 18.64
CA ALA A 298 10.91 11.64 17.93
C ALA A 298 10.29 10.42 17.20
N ASP A 299 11.10 9.42 16.85
CA ASP A 299 10.71 8.17 16.21
C ASP A 299 10.72 6.96 17.17
N GLU A 300 11.02 7.18 18.46
CA GLU A 300 11.09 6.12 19.46
C GLU A 300 9.78 5.99 20.25
N TYR A 301 9.26 4.77 20.34
CA TYR A 301 8.11 4.44 21.17
C TYR A 301 8.58 3.67 22.41
N GLY A 302 8.42 4.29 23.58
CA GLY A 302 8.68 3.66 24.88
C GLY A 302 7.37 3.30 25.58
N PHE A 303 7.29 2.10 26.15
CA PHE A 303 6.16 1.72 27.02
C PHE A 303 6.12 2.57 28.30
N TRP A 304 7.30 2.96 28.81
CA TRP A 304 7.42 3.83 29.97
C TRP A 304 7.79 5.25 29.53
N PRO A 305 7.03 6.27 29.97
CA PRO A 305 7.36 7.65 29.66
C PRO A 305 8.71 8.00 30.29
N ARG A 306 9.63 8.53 29.48
CA ARG A 306 10.89 9.11 29.94
C ARG A 306 10.78 10.61 29.84
N VAL A 307 11.27 11.32 30.84
CA VAL A 307 11.32 12.78 30.86
C VAL A 307 12.77 13.20 30.71
N ARG A 308 13.04 14.14 29.81
CA ARG A 308 14.34 14.80 29.67
C ARG A 308 14.40 15.98 30.64
N GLU A 309 15.57 16.22 31.24
CA GLU A 309 15.78 17.35 32.16
C GLU A 309 15.65 18.71 31.46
N GLU A 310 16.05 18.77 30.18
CA GLU A 310 15.95 19.98 29.35
C GLU A 310 14.82 19.88 28.32
N VAL A 311 14.06 20.98 28.19
CA VAL A 311 13.04 21.12 27.13
C VAL A 311 13.75 21.42 25.82
N VAL A 312 13.57 20.55 24.83
CA VAL A 312 14.04 20.80 23.46
C VAL A 312 12.93 21.45 22.67
N TYR A 313 13.25 22.56 22.00
CA TYR A 313 12.33 23.25 21.12
C TYR A 313 12.95 23.48 19.74
N GLY A 314 12.11 23.64 18.73
CA GLY A 314 12.53 23.86 17.36
C GLY A 314 11.35 24.08 16.43
N VAL A 315 11.59 24.00 15.13
CA VAL A 315 10.57 24.10 14.09
C VAL A 315 10.62 22.81 13.26
N GLY A 316 9.48 22.12 13.19
CA GLY A 316 9.31 20.92 12.37
C GLY A 316 8.38 21.16 11.20
N GLY A 317 8.53 20.37 10.13
CA GLY A 317 7.52 20.26 9.09
C GLY A 317 6.45 19.26 9.51
N ALA A 318 5.18 19.69 9.51
CA ALA A 318 4.04 18.81 9.74
C ALA A 318 3.26 18.68 8.43
N GLU A 319 3.25 17.47 7.85
CA GLU A 319 2.44 17.14 6.69
C GLU A 319 1.09 16.59 7.14
N CYS A 320 0.00 17.14 6.60
CA CYS A 320 -1.35 16.66 6.82
C CYS A 320 -2.09 16.46 5.50
N SER A 321 -3.00 15.48 5.50
CA SER A 321 -3.98 15.36 4.42
C SER A 321 -5.03 16.46 4.59
N VAL A 322 -5.33 17.15 3.48
CA VAL A 322 -6.40 18.17 3.39
C VAL A 322 -7.58 17.68 2.54
N SER A 323 -7.46 16.52 1.91
CA SER A 323 -8.57 15.76 1.34
C SER A 323 -9.22 14.94 2.45
N GLY A 324 -10.32 15.46 3.02
CA GLY A 324 -11.06 14.87 4.14
C GLY A 324 -11.55 13.45 3.92
#